data_AF-A0A835UD28-F1
#
_entry.id   AF-A0A835UD28-F1
#
_cell.length_a   1.000
_cell.length_b   1.000
_cell.length_c   1.000
_cell.angle_alpha   90.00
_cell.angle_beta   90.00
_cell.angle_gamma   90.00
#
_symmetry.space_group_name_H-M   'P 1'
#
loop_
_entity.id
_entity.type
_entity.pdbx_description
1 polymer ?
#
loop_
_entity_poly.entity_id
_entity_poly.type
_entity_poly.pdbx_seq_one_letter_code
_entity_poly.pdbx_strand_id
1 'polypeptide(L)'
;MEFRVVPSSPEDGFELLVEQLRLMHQLVGGHEGEVLVINCHMMGHCIPEETAANSQRGTFLKAVRSLEPSLVVLVDEEADFTGCTVVDRLRAVFNYLWIPFDTIDTFLPAGSEQRKKYEAAVCWKIENVIAMEGVQRVERLEPRNRWGQRMRTAGFQGIGFGDDTSAEVKTMLDEHSAGWGLKKDENDLVLTWKGHDVVFATAWVPSS
;
A
#
# COMPACT_ATOMS: atom_id res chain seq x y z
N MET A 1 7.60 19.98 -6.76
CA MET A 1 7.51 18.59 -7.24
C MET A 1 6.63 18.62 -8.47
N GLU A 2 7.17 18.30 -9.65
CA GLU A 2 6.40 18.28 -10.90
C GLU A 2 5.85 16.86 -11.08
N PHE A 3 4.52 16.71 -11.11
CA PHE A 3 3.88 15.41 -11.26
C PHE A 3 3.64 15.13 -12.75
N ARG A 4 4.27 14.08 -13.27
CA ARG A 4 4.03 13.60 -14.63
C ARG A 4 3.01 12.46 -14.60
N VAL A 5 1.79 12.74 -15.06
CA VAL A 5 0.73 11.73 -15.17
C VAL A 5 0.98 10.84 -16.39
N VAL A 6 0.84 9.53 -16.19
CA VAL A 6 0.92 8.53 -17.25
C VAL A 6 -0.48 7.99 -17.47
N PRO A 7 -1.16 8.32 -18.58
CA PRO A 7 -2.47 7.78 -18.85
C PRO A 7 -2.36 6.27 -19.11
N SER A 8 -3.19 5.50 -18.43
CA SER A 8 -3.32 4.05 -18.65
C SER A 8 -4.76 3.61 -18.44
N SER A 9 -5.09 2.43 -18.94
CA SER A 9 -6.31 1.69 -18.64
C SER A 9 -6.04 0.62 -17.56
N PRO A 10 -7.07 -0.01 -16.99
CA PRO A 10 -6.89 -1.18 -16.12
C PRO A 10 -6.23 -2.39 -16.82
N GLU A 11 -6.30 -2.48 -18.15
CA GLU A 11 -5.79 -3.61 -18.92
C GLU A 11 -4.28 -3.52 -19.21
N ASP A 12 -3.77 -2.31 -19.43
CA ASP A 12 -2.38 -2.04 -19.80
C ASP A 12 -1.57 -1.29 -18.72
N GLY A 13 -2.22 -0.81 -17.66
CA GLY A 13 -1.60 0.02 -16.63
C GLY A 13 -0.41 -0.63 -15.92
N PHE A 14 -0.42 -1.96 -15.79
CA PHE A 14 0.72 -2.68 -15.23
C PHE A 14 1.94 -2.67 -16.15
N GLU A 15 1.76 -3.01 -17.42
CA GLU A 15 2.84 -3.02 -18.40
C GLU A 15 3.37 -1.60 -18.64
N LEU A 16 2.48 -0.61 -18.74
CA LEU A 16 2.86 0.81 -18.83
C LEU A 16 3.61 1.28 -17.60
N LEU A 17 3.21 0.88 -16.38
CA LEU A 17 3.95 1.22 -15.16
C LEU A 17 5.36 0.62 -15.19
N VAL A 18 5.51 -0.65 -15.58
CA VAL A 18 6.81 -1.31 -15.69
C VAL A 18 7.67 -0.65 -16.76
N GLU A 19 7.10 -0.34 -17.93
CA GLU A 19 7.79 0.35 -19.01
C GLU A 19 8.22 1.76 -18.58
N GLN A 20 7.32 2.51 -17.94
CA GLN A 20 7.59 3.84 -17.40
C GLN A 20 8.72 3.80 -16.37
N LEU A 21 8.71 2.84 -15.45
CA LEU A 21 9.76 2.66 -14.46
C LEU A 21 11.12 2.36 -15.12
N ARG A 22 11.15 1.53 -16.17
CA ARG A 22 12.36 1.27 -16.96
C ARG A 22 12.85 2.51 -17.69
N LEU A 23 11.95 3.25 -18.34
CA LEU A 23 12.27 4.50 -19.05
C LEU A 23 12.80 5.55 -18.08
N MET A 24 12.16 5.71 -16.91
CA MET A 24 12.63 6.59 -15.85
C MET A 24 14.01 6.18 -15.37
N HIS A 25 14.27 4.89 -15.18
CA HIS A 25 15.60 4.43 -14.82
C HIS A 25 16.64 4.65 -15.93
N GLN A 26 16.27 4.58 -17.21
CA GLN A 26 17.20 4.95 -18.30
C GLN A 26 17.44 6.46 -18.39
N LEU A 27 16.44 7.28 -18.00
CA LEU A 27 16.55 8.75 -18.00
C LEU A 27 17.30 9.28 -16.77
N VAL A 28 17.15 8.62 -15.62
CA VAL A 28 17.78 8.97 -14.33
C VAL A 28 19.09 8.21 -14.12
N GLY A 29 19.24 7.05 -14.77
CA GLY A 29 20.41 6.21 -14.70
C GLY A 29 21.59 6.86 -15.40
N GLY A 30 22.48 7.46 -14.61
CA GLY A 30 23.84 7.74 -15.07
C GLY A 30 24.56 8.96 -14.50
N HIS A 31 24.01 9.68 -13.52
CA HIS A 31 24.83 10.63 -12.77
C HIS A 31 25.50 9.91 -11.59
N GLU A 32 26.83 9.73 -11.67
CA GLU A 32 27.63 9.23 -10.56
C GLU A 32 27.29 10.03 -9.29
N GLY A 33 26.75 9.33 -8.27
CA GLY A 33 26.48 9.90 -6.95
C GLY A 33 24.99 10.08 -6.58
N GLU A 34 24.04 9.81 -7.47
CA GLU A 34 22.61 9.88 -7.13
C GLU A 34 22.08 8.61 -6.45
N VAL A 35 21.14 8.79 -5.52
CA VAL A 35 20.51 7.71 -4.73
C VAL A 35 19.07 7.54 -5.19
N LEU A 36 18.69 6.32 -5.59
CA LEU A 36 17.32 6.00 -5.99
C LEU A 36 16.51 5.50 -4.80
N VAL A 37 15.41 6.20 -4.48
CA VAL A 37 14.41 5.77 -3.49
C VAL A 37 13.08 5.57 -4.19
N ILE A 38 12.45 4.42 -3.98
CA ILE A 38 11.14 4.09 -4.55
C ILE A 38 10.11 4.03 -3.42
N ASN A 39 9.04 4.82 -3.53
CA ASN A 39 7.94 4.83 -2.58
C ASN A 39 6.68 4.21 -3.21
N CYS A 40 6.30 3.03 -2.74
CA CYS A 40 5.07 2.35 -3.10
C CYS A 40 4.00 2.68 -2.04
N HIS A 41 3.19 3.70 -2.30
CA HIS A 41 2.19 4.19 -1.35
C HIS A 41 0.76 3.84 -1.80
N MET A 42 0.07 3.02 -1.02
CA MET A 42 -1.38 2.75 -1.09
C MET A 42 -1.88 2.28 -2.47
N MET A 43 -1.02 1.64 -3.26
CA MET A 43 -1.36 1.18 -4.62
C MET A 43 -0.85 -0.22 -4.95
N GLY A 44 -0.04 -0.84 -4.08
CA GLY A 44 0.50 -2.18 -4.35
C GLY A 44 -0.61 -3.21 -4.53
N HIS A 45 -1.66 -3.11 -3.71
CA HIS A 45 -2.85 -3.97 -3.80
C HIS A 45 -3.66 -3.83 -5.10
N CYS A 46 -3.52 -2.73 -5.85
CA CYS A 46 -4.22 -2.56 -7.11
C CYS A 46 -3.63 -3.37 -8.26
N ILE A 47 -2.38 -3.86 -8.12
CA ILE A 47 -1.76 -4.72 -9.11
C ILE A 47 -2.52 -6.05 -9.12
N PRO A 48 -3.04 -6.51 -10.29
CA PRO A 48 -3.85 -7.71 -10.34
C PRO A 48 -3.04 -8.96 -9.94
N GLU A 49 -3.74 -9.98 -9.46
CA GLU A 49 -3.14 -11.25 -9.04
C GLU A 49 -4.15 -12.35 -9.37
N GLU A 50 -4.09 -12.88 -10.60
CA GLU A 50 -5.10 -13.83 -11.11
C GLU A 50 -4.77 -15.30 -10.80
N THR A 51 -3.48 -15.68 -10.74
CA THR A 51 -3.06 -17.06 -10.44
C THR A 51 -1.69 -17.12 -9.75
N ALA A 52 -1.50 -18.11 -8.86
CA ALA A 52 -0.25 -18.34 -8.14
C ALA A 52 0.97 -18.64 -9.05
N ALA A 53 0.74 -19.05 -10.30
CA ALA A 53 1.80 -19.34 -11.27
C ALA A 53 2.41 -18.08 -11.91
N ASN A 54 1.66 -16.97 -11.98
CA ASN A 54 2.07 -15.71 -12.61
C ASN A 54 1.70 -14.52 -11.71
N SER A 55 2.39 -14.37 -10.58
CA SER A 55 2.18 -13.21 -9.72
C SER A 55 2.68 -11.93 -10.39
N GLN A 56 1.76 -11.10 -10.90
CA GLN A 56 2.11 -9.78 -11.46
C GLN A 56 2.72 -8.88 -10.38
N ARG A 57 2.29 -9.02 -9.12
CA ARG A 57 2.93 -8.36 -7.97
C ARG A 57 4.39 -8.81 -7.81
N GLY A 58 4.68 -10.10 -8.01
CA GLY A 58 6.06 -10.60 -8.02
C GLY A 58 6.87 -10.05 -9.18
N THR A 59 6.30 -9.99 -10.38
CA THR A 59 6.94 -9.39 -11.57
C THR A 59 7.22 -7.91 -11.36
N PHE A 60 6.29 -7.18 -10.76
CA PHE A 60 6.45 -5.78 -10.38
C PHE A 60 7.68 -5.59 -9.48
N LEU A 61 7.75 -6.35 -8.39
CA LEU A 61 8.84 -6.22 -7.43
C LEU A 61 10.18 -6.62 -8.04
N LYS A 62 10.22 -7.59 -8.96
CA LYS A 62 11.43 -7.90 -9.73
C LYS A 62 11.84 -6.76 -10.66
N ALA A 63 10.87 -6.10 -11.31
CA ALA A 63 11.15 -4.91 -12.11
C ALA A 63 11.71 -3.78 -11.23
N VAL A 64 11.10 -3.52 -10.06
CA VAL A 64 11.60 -2.56 -9.06
C VAL A 64 13.03 -2.92 -8.63
N ARG A 65 13.33 -4.21 -8.37
CA ARG A 65 14.68 -4.67 -8.01
C ARG A 65 15.71 -4.42 -9.11
N SER A 66 15.30 -4.53 -10.38
CA SER A 66 16.18 -4.34 -11.54
C SER A 66 16.60 -2.88 -11.75
N LEU A 67 15.93 -1.93 -11.10
CA LEU A 67 16.31 -0.52 -11.11
C LEU A 67 17.43 -0.19 -10.10
N GLU A 68 17.88 -1.19 -9.34
CA GLU A 68 18.90 -1.06 -8.29
C GLU A 68 18.62 0.07 -7.28
N PRO A 69 17.40 0.13 -6.69
CA PRO A 69 17.07 1.18 -5.73
C PRO A 69 17.90 1.02 -4.47
N SER A 70 18.32 2.13 -3.88
CA SER A 70 18.98 2.13 -2.57
C SER A 70 18.01 1.87 -1.43
N LEU A 71 16.73 2.26 -1.60
CA LEU A 71 15.66 2.06 -0.62
C LEU A 71 14.32 1.91 -1.33
N VAL A 72 13.50 0.98 -0.86
CA VAL A 72 12.08 0.87 -1.21
C VAL A 72 11.25 0.99 0.06
N VAL A 73 10.29 1.91 0.07
CA VAL A 73 9.28 2.03 1.12
C VAL A 73 7.97 1.49 0.57
N LEU A 74 7.34 0.57 1.29
CA LEU A 74 6.03 0.02 0.93
C LEU A 74 5.03 0.31 2.05
N VAL A 75 3.98 1.05 1.70
CA VAL A 75 2.90 1.46 2.58
C VAL A 75 1.58 0.96 2.00
N ASP A 76 0.82 0.21 2.78
CA ASP A 76 -0.50 -0.27 2.38
C ASP A 76 -1.40 -0.53 3.60
N GLU A 77 -2.67 -0.82 3.36
CA GLU A 77 -3.66 -1.12 4.39
C GLU A 77 -3.49 -2.54 4.95
N GLU A 78 -3.61 -2.70 6.27
CA GLU A 78 -3.49 -3.98 6.97
C GLU A 78 -4.83 -4.73 6.98
N ALA A 79 -5.18 -5.30 5.83
CA ALA A 79 -6.36 -6.16 5.68
C ALA A 79 -6.13 -7.26 4.63
N ASP A 80 -6.97 -8.30 4.64
CA ASP A 80 -6.95 -9.34 3.61
C ASP A 80 -8.26 -9.37 2.82
N PHE A 81 -8.26 -8.74 1.64
CA PHE A 81 -9.38 -8.75 0.69
C PHE A 81 -9.17 -9.72 -0.47
N THR A 82 -8.21 -10.65 -0.35
CA THR A 82 -7.89 -11.61 -1.41
C THR A 82 -8.75 -12.87 -1.42
N GLY A 83 -9.68 -13.01 -0.46
CA GLY A 83 -10.53 -14.20 -0.31
C GLY A 83 -11.17 -14.70 -1.62
N CYS A 84 -11.13 -16.01 -1.84
CA CYS A 84 -11.65 -16.63 -3.06
C CYS A 84 -13.18 -16.67 -3.11
N THR A 85 -13.86 -16.63 -1.96
CA THR A 85 -15.33 -16.63 -1.89
C THR A 85 -15.86 -15.25 -1.47
N VAL A 86 -17.06 -14.90 -1.95
CA VAL A 86 -17.76 -13.68 -1.53
C VAL A 86 -17.94 -13.63 -0.01
N VAL A 87 -18.18 -14.78 0.64
CA VAL A 87 -18.38 -14.87 2.10
C VAL A 87 -17.11 -14.48 2.86
N ASP A 88 -15.95 -14.96 2.41
CA ASP A 88 -14.67 -14.62 3.05
C ASP A 88 -14.35 -13.13 2.87
N ARG A 89 -14.58 -12.60 1.66
CA ARG A 89 -14.39 -11.18 1.38
C ARG A 89 -15.34 -10.30 2.18
N LEU A 90 -16.62 -10.68 2.30
CA LEU A 90 -17.60 -9.96 3.11
C LEU A 90 -17.20 -9.92 4.59
N ARG A 91 -16.75 -11.05 5.14
CA ARG A 91 -16.25 -11.11 6.52
C ARG A 91 -15.06 -10.19 6.72
N ALA A 92 -14.10 -10.20 5.81
CA ALA A 92 -12.91 -9.35 5.90
C ALA A 92 -13.28 -7.85 5.80
N VAL A 93 -14.11 -7.48 4.83
CA VAL A 93 -14.63 -6.11 4.64
C VAL A 93 -15.34 -5.63 5.89
N PHE A 94 -16.24 -6.44 6.47
CA PHE A 94 -16.98 -6.08 7.68
C PHE A 94 -16.04 -5.87 8.88
N ASN A 95 -15.05 -6.74 9.05
CA ASN A 95 -14.12 -6.66 10.17
C ASN A 95 -13.14 -5.50 10.10
N TYR A 96 -12.87 -4.97 8.90
CA TYR A 96 -11.89 -3.90 8.68
C TYR A 96 -12.54 -2.54 8.43
N LEU A 97 -13.54 -2.44 7.54
CA LEU A 97 -14.03 -1.14 7.06
C LEU A 97 -14.89 -0.37 8.06
N TRP A 98 -15.21 -0.92 9.24
CA TRP A 98 -15.76 -0.10 10.33
C TRP A 98 -14.79 1.01 10.77
N ILE A 99 -13.47 0.77 10.66
CA ILE A 99 -12.41 1.71 11.05
C ILE A 99 -12.49 3.03 10.27
N PRO A 100 -12.49 3.05 8.92
CA PRO A 100 -12.62 4.30 8.17
C PRO A 100 -13.94 5.02 8.46
N PHE A 101 -15.05 4.31 8.67
CA PHE A 101 -16.31 4.98 9.07
C PHE A 101 -16.21 5.64 10.45
N ASP A 102 -15.62 4.96 11.43
CA ASP A 102 -15.47 5.48 12.80
C ASP A 102 -14.47 6.64 12.89
N THR A 103 -13.39 6.60 12.08
CA THR A 103 -12.45 7.74 11.96
C THR A 103 -13.13 8.95 11.32
N ILE A 104 -13.87 8.76 10.22
CA ILE A 104 -14.63 9.84 9.57
C ILE A 104 -15.66 10.46 10.53
N ASP A 105 -16.38 9.64 11.29
CA ASP A 105 -17.38 10.13 12.26
C ASP A 105 -16.73 10.93 13.40
N THR A 106 -15.52 10.56 13.80
CA THR A 106 -14.76 11.25 14.86
C THR A 106 -14.23 12.61 14.41
N PHE A 107 -13.73 12.73 13.18
CA PHE A 107 -13.03 13.94 12.73
C PHE A 107 -13.84 14.86 11.81
N LEU A 108 -14.85 14.36 11.11
CA LEU A 108 -15.61 15.12 10.13
C LEU A 108 -17.05 15.38 10.57
N PRO A 109 -17.51 16.65 10.56
CA PRO A 109 -18.88 16.98 10.89
C PRO A 109 -19.89 16.23 10.01
N ALA A 110 -20.98 15.79 10.64
CA ALA A 110 -22.10 15.17 9.95
C ALA A 110 -22.63 16.08 8.83
N GLY A 111 -22.87 15.51 7.65
CA GLY A 111 -23.39 16.23 6.49
C GLY A 111 -22.37 17.08 5.71
N SER A 112 -21.11 17.16 6.16
CA SER A 112 -20.06 17.87 5.42
C SER A 112 -19.77 17.20 4.06
N GLU A 113 -19.48 18.01 3.04
CA GLU A 113 -19.15 17.50 1.69
C GLU A 113 -17.88 16.64 1.69
N GLN A 114 -16.92 16.95 2.58
CA GLN A 114 -15.74 16.15 2.76
C GLN A 114 -16.09 14.74 3.25
N ARG A 115 -16.94 14.64 4.29
CA ARG A 115 -17.43 13.35 4.80
C ARG A 115 -18.11 12.52 3.72
N LYS A 116 -19.02 13.12 2.95
CA LYS A 116 -19.72 12.42 1.85
C LYS A 116 -18.75 11.84 0.81
N LYS A 117 -17.70 12.59 0.45
CA LYS A 117 -16.67 12.13 -0.51
C LYS A 117 -15.88 10.94 0.03
N TYR A 118 -15.46 11.00 1.30
CA TYR A 118 -14.74 9.88 1.93
C TYR A 118 -15.63 8.65 2.06
N GLU A 119 -16.87 8.80 2.54
CA GLU A 119 -17.83 7.69 2.65
C GLU A 119 -18.11 7.07 1.26
N ALA A 120 -18.25 7.88 0.21
CA ALA A 120 -18.42 7.38 -1.15
C ALA A 120 -17.21 6.56 -1.64
N ALA A 121 -15.99 6.98 -1.30
CA ALA A 121 -14.78 6.22 -1.64
C ALA A 121 -14.72 4.87 -0.90
N VAL A 122 -15.08 4.84 0.39
CA VAL A 122 -15.17 3.59 1.17
C VAL A 122 -16.26 2.68 0.61
N CYS A 123 -17.43 3.22 0.24
CA CYS A 123 -18.51 2.47 -0.40
C CYS A 123 -18.09 1.88 -1.75
N TRP A 124 -17.38 2.65 -2.57
CA TRP A 124 -16.83 2.15 -3.84
C TRP A 124 -15.84 1.00 -3.60
N LYS A 125 -14.97 1.10 -2.59
CA LYS A 125 -14.07 0.02 -2.19
C LYS A 125 -14.85 -1.23 -1.77
N ILE A 126 -15.91 -1.10 -0.96
CA ILE A 126 -16.80 -2.22 -0.59
C ILE A 126 -17.38 -2.89 -1.84
N GLU A 127 -17.94 -2.09 -2.76
CA GLU A 127 -18.53 -2.59 -4.00
C GLU A 127 -17.49 -3.33 -4.84
N ASN A 128 -16.29 -2.77 -4.99
CA ASN A 128 -15.22 -3.40 -5.75
C ASN A 128 -14.82 -4.77 -5.15
N VAL A 129 -14.65 -4.83 -3.82
CA VAL A 129 -14.27 -6.09 -3.14
C VAL A 129 -15.36 -7.15 -3.26
N ILE A 130 -16.64 -6.78 -3.14
CA ILE A 130 -17.74 -7.73 -3.03
C ILE A 130 -18.32 -8.12 -4.40
N ALA A 131 -18.59 -7.14 -5.25
CA ALA A 131 -19.39 -7.32 -6.47
C ALA A 131 -18.55 -7.55 -7.73
N MET A 132 -17.30 -7.06 -7.79
CA MET A 132 -16.44 -7.25 -8.96
C MET A 132 -15.69 -8.58 -8.89
N GLU A 133 -15.25 -9.08 -10.05
CA GLU A 133 -14.39 -10.27 -10.16
C GLU A 133 -13.34 -10.07 -11.27
N GLY A 134 -12.39 -11.00 -11.39
CA GLY A 134 -11.34 -10.97 -12.42
C GLY A 134 -10.54 -9.65 -12.40
N VAL A 135 -10.21 -9.11 -13.57
CA VAL A 135 -9.47 -7.83 -13.69
C VAL A 135 -10.22 -6.60 -13.15
N GLN A 136 -11.56 -6.66 -13.03
CA GLN A 136 -12.37 -5.54 -12.55
C GLN A 136 -12.30 -5.37 -11.02
N ARG A 137 -11.93 -6.44 -10.30
CA ARG A 137 -11.70 -6.40 -8.85
C ARG A 137 -10.26 -6.00 -8.57
N VAL A 138 -10.07 -4.71 -8.27
CA VAL A 138 -8.77 -4.08 -8.02
C VAL A 138 -8.43 -3.97 -6.54
N GLU A 139 -9.44 -3.89 -5.66
CA GLU A 139 -9.27 -3.75 -4.21
C GLU A 139 -8.93 -5.09 -3.56
N ARG A 140 -7.67 -5.51 -3.72
CA ARG A 140 -7.15 -6.80 -3.26
C ARG A 140 -6.03 -6.62 -2.23
N LEU A 141 -6.38 -6.01 -1.10
CA LEU A 141 -5.48 -5.82 0.04
C LEU A 141 -4.87 -7.13 0.49
N GLU A 142 -3.58 -7.08 0.78
CA GLU A 142 -2.83 -8.17 1.39
C GLU A 142 -2.23 -7.71 2.72
N PRO A 143 -2.21 -8.58 3.73
CA PRO A 143 -1.57 -8.26 5.00
C PRO A 143 -0.05 -8.08 4.82
N ARG A 144 0.55 -7.29 5.72
CA ARG A 144 1.98 -6.95 5.68
C ARG A 144 2.89 -8.16 5.57
N ASN A 145 2.57 -9.25 6.26
CA ASN A 145 3.37 -10.47 6.25
C ASN A 145 3.52 -11.07 4.83
N ARG A 146 2.47 -10.98 4.02
CA ARG A 146 2.44 -11.48 2.64
C ARG A 146 3.24 -10.56 1.72
N TRP A 147 3.08 -9.25 1.86
CA TRP A 147 3.95 -8.27 1.19
C TRP A 147 5.42 -8.51 1.54
N GLY A 148 5.73 -8.74 2.82
CA GLY A 148 7.09 -9.03 3.24
C GLY A 148 7.66 -10.31 2.63
N GLN A 149 6.85 -11.36 2.46
CA GLN A 149 7.27 -12.57 1.75
C GLN A 149 7.56 -12.29 0.27
N ARG A 150 6.72 -11.49 -0.39
CA ARG A 150 6.92 -11.11 -1.80
C ARG A 150 8.20 -10.28 -1.98
N MET A 151 8.45 -9.31 -1.10
CA MET A 151 9.67 -8.50 -1.11
C MET A 151 10.92 -9.37 -0.97
N ARG A 152 10.94 -10.29 0.00
CA ARG A 152 12.05 -11.25 0.16
C ARG A 152 12.25 -12.13 -1.07
N THR A 153 11.16 -12.62 -1.65
CA THR A 153 11.19 -13.45 -2.87
C THR A 153 11.73 -12.67 -4.08
N ALA A 154 11.55 -11.36 -4.10
CA ALA A 154 12.07 -10.46 -5.15
C ALA A 154 13.52 -10.00 -4.92
N GLY A 155 14.21 -10.49 -3.88
CA GLY A 155 15.60 -10.14 -3.60
C GLY A 155 15.76 -8.83 -2.83
N PHE A 156 14.85 -8.57 -1.89
CA PHE A 156 14.97 -7.49 -0.91
C PHE A 156 15.12 -8.02 0.51
N GLN A 157 15.77 -7.23 1.35
CA GLN A 157 15.88 -7.45 2.78
C GLN A 157 15.18 -6.31 3.53
N GLY A 158 14.33 -6.65 4.49
CA GLY A 158 13.63 -5.68 5.32
C GLY A 158 14.59 -5.01 6.30
N ILE A 159 14.44 -3.70 6.49
CA ILE A 159 15.20 -2.90 7.45
C ILE A 159 14.24 -2.18 8.40
N GLY A 160 14.69 -1.97 9.64
CA GLY A 160 13.90 -1.27 10.65
C GLY A 160 13.88 0.24 10.47
N PHE A 161 12.77 0.87 10.81
CA PHE A 161 12.74 2.33 11.00
C PHE A 161 13.50 2.72 12.28
N GLY A 162 14.21 3.85 12.22
CA GLY A 162 14.92 4.41 13.36
C GLY A 162 13.98 4.74 14.52
N ASP A 163 14.49 4.63 15.76
CA ASP A 163 13.71 4.94 16.95
C ASP A 163 13.31 6.43 16.99
N ASP A 164 14.19 7.32 16.54
CA ASP A 164 13.91 8.76 16.44
C ASP A 164 12.74 9.04 15.47
N THR A 165 12.73 8.43 14.30
CA THR A 165 11.62 8.52 13.33
C THR A 165 10.31 8.01 13.93
N SER A 166 10.38 6.89 14.66
CA SER A 166 9.20 6.29 15.29
C SER A 166 8.64 7.21 16.38
N ALA A 167 9.52 7.84 17.17
CA ALA A 167 9.17 8.78 18.23
C ALA A 167 8.57 10.08 17.67
N GLU A 168 9.09 10.58 16.55
CA GLU A 168 8.57 11.77 15.87
C GLU A 168 7.14 11.53 15.35
N VAL A 169 6.91 10.42 14.65
CA VAL A 169 5.57 10.06 14.17
C VAL A 169 4.60 9.88 15.33
N LYS A 170 5.03 9.23 16.42
CA LYS A 170 4.21 9.06 17.61
C LYS A 170 3.83 10.40 18.24
N THR A 171 4.79 11.31 18.40
CA THR A 171 4.56 12.65 18.96
C THR A 171 3.54 13.42 18.12
N MET A 172 3.67 13.37 16.80
CA MET A 172 2.70 13.99 15.88
C MET A 172 1.28 13.42 16.05
N LEU A 173 1.14 12.10 16.20
CA LEU A 173 -0.18 11.48 16.43
C LEU A 173 -0.81 11.89 17.77
N ASP A 174 0.02 11.92 18.84
CA ASP A 174 -0.40 12.29 20.20
C ASP A 174 -0.88 13.75 20.26
N GLU A 175 -0.28 14.66 19.47
CA GLU A 175 -0.65 16.07 19.41
C GLU A 175 -1.92 16.35 18.59
N HIS A 176 -2.17 15.55 17.55
CA HIS A 176 -3.15 15.91 16.53
C HIS A 176 -4.40 15.06 16.48
N SER A 177 -4.43 13.87 17.12
CA SER A 177 -5.49 12.92 16.77
C SER A 177 -5.81 11.89 17.86
N ALA A 178 -6.88 12.15 18.62
CA ALA A 178 -7.40 11.18 19.58
C ALA A 178 -7.86 9.91 18.86
N GLY A 179 -7.39 8.76 19.35
CA GLY A 179 -7.75 7.43 18.82
C GLY A 179 -6.72 6.84 17.86
N TRP A 180 -5.85 7.64 17.25
CA TRP A 180 -4.72 7.08 16.49
C TRP A 180 -3.57 6.69 17.41
N GLY A 181 -2.82 5.68 17.01
CA GLY A 181 -1.60 5.26 17.68
C GLY A 181 -0.62 4.63 16.71
N LEU A 182 0.63 4.48 17.16
CA LEU A 182 1.68 3.84 16.39
C LEU A 182 2.20 2.60 17.12
N LYS A 183 2.22 1.47 16.43
CA LYS A 183 2.84 0.23 16.86
C LYS A 183 4.11 0.01 16.05
N LYS A 184 5.22 -0.29 16.72
CA LYS A 184 6.44 -0.80 16.08
C LYS A 184 6.45 -2.31 16.23
N ASP A 185 6.44 -3.03 15.12
CA ASP A 185 6.44 -4.49 15.10
C ASP A 185 7.65 -5.00 14.33
N GLU A 186 8.61 -5.55 15.05
CA GLU A 186 9.95 -5.89 14.54
C GLU A 186 10.61 -4.69 13.84
N ASN A 187 10.60 -4.68 12.50
CA ASN A 187 11.20 -3.66 11.65
C ASN A 187 10.17 -2.68 11.07
N ASP A 188 8.88 -2.94 11.26
CA ASP A 188 7.80 -2.25 10.57
C ASP A 188 7.06 -1.27 11.49
N LEU A 189 6.46 -0.25 10.88
CA LEU A 189 5.58 0.69 11.57
C LEU A 189 4.13 0.40 11.18
N VAL A 190 3.25 0.35 12.16
CA VAL A 190 1.82 0.12 11.96
C VAL A 190 1.03 1.24 12.61
N LEU A 191 0.32 1.99 11.79
CA LEU A 191 -0.67 2.96 12.22
C LEU A 191 -1.92 2.22 12.69
N THR A 192 -2.40 2.60 13.86
CA THR A 192 -3.54 1.95 14.53
C THR A 192 -4.65 2.93 14.84
N TRP A 193 -5.89 2.46 14.82
CA TRP A 193 -7.07 3.21 15.26
C TRP A 193 -7.75 2.46 16.41
N LYS A 194 -7.82 3.10 17.58
CA LYS A 194 -8.33 2.51 18.83
C LYS A 194 -7.69 1.14 19.12
N GLY A 195 -6.41 0.98 18.77
CA GLY A 195 -5.64 -0.25 18.94
C GLY A 195 -5.79 -1.30 17.82
N HIS A 196 -6.58 -1.04 16.77
CA HIS A 196 -6.69 -1.91 15.59
C HIS A 196 -5.72 -1.47 14.50
N ASP A 197 -5.00 -2.39 13.89
CA ASP A 197 -4.07 -2.13 12.79
C ASP A 197 -4.82 -1.61 11.55
N VAL A 198 -4.32 -0.54 10.93
CA VAL A 198 -4.98 0.15 9.79
C VAL A 198 -4.05 0.21 8.58
N VAL A 199 -2.88 0.82 8.73
CA VAL A 199 -1.91 1.00 7.66
C VAL A 199 -0.57 0.57 8.18
N PHE A 200 0.17 -0.20 7.39
CA PHE A 200 1.54 -0.52 7.70
C PHE A 200 2.50 0.24 6.77
N ALA A 201 3.71 0.49 7.26
CA ALA A 201 4.84 0.97 6.49
C ALA A 201 6.03 0.03 6.75
N THR A 202 6.68 -0.38 5.67
CA THR A 202 7.84 -1.28 5.67
C THR A 202 8.94 -0.67 4.80
N ALA A 203 10.20 -0.90 5.17
CA ALA A 203 11.36 -0.39 4.45
C ALA A 203 12.28 -1.54 4.03
N TRP A 204 12.84 -1.44 2.82
CA TRP A 204 13.53 -2.54 2.16
C TRP A 204 14.75 -2.06 1.38
N VAL A 205 15.84 -2.81 1.48
CA VAL A 205 17.05 -2.61 0.67
C VAL A 205 17.29 -3.81 -0.23
N PRO A 206 17.99 -3.67 -1.35
CA PRO A 206 18.42 -4.82 -2.15
C PRO A 206 19.16 -5.83 -1.29
N SER A 207 18.77 -7.11 -1.35
CA SER A 207 19.62 -8.16 -0.79
C SER A 207 20.87 -8.31 -1.67
N SER A 208 22.02 -8.47 -1.02
CA SER A 208 23.30 -8.81 -1.65
C SER A 208 23.26 -10.12 -2.42
#